data_AF-A0A6V7J0T5-F1
#
_entry.id   AF-A0A6V7J0T5-F1
#
_cell.length_a   1.000
_cell.length_b   1.000
_cell.length_c   1.000
_cell.angle_alpha   90.00
_cell.angle_beta   90.00
_cell.angle_gamma   90.00
#
_symmetry.space_group_name_H-M   'P 1'
#
loop_
_entity.id
_entity.type
_entity.pdbx_description
1 polymer ?
#
loop_
_entity_poly.entity_id
_entity_poly.type
_entity_poly.pdbx_seq_one_letter_code
_entity_poly.pdbx_strand_id
1 'polypeptide(L)' 'DLQKWLDESTAGCVYFTFGSMVKIETLPDVKLRMFYEAFKQIAPIRVLMKVADEKALLPGLPSNVKFSSWMPQVAVL' A
#
# COMPACT_ATOMS: atom_id res chain seq x y z
N ASP A 1 -14.46 -0.79 7.22
CA ASP A 1 -13.26 0.07 7.39
C ASP A 1 -12.45 0.30 6.12
N LEU A 2 -11.98 -0.75 5.42
CA LEU A 2 -11.26 -0.56 4.16
C LEU A 2 -12.12 0.14 3.10
N GLN A 3 -13.36 -0.32 2.90
CA GLN A 3 -14.30 0.30 1.97
C GLN A 3 -14.53 1.79 2.28
N LYS A 4 -14.87 2.13 3.53
CA LYS A 4 -15.01 3.53 3.96
C LYS A 4 -13.76 4.37 3.66
N TRP A 5 -12.56 3.84 3.91
CA TRP A 5 -11.30 4.52 3.56
C TRP A 5 -11.05 4.62 2.05
N LEU A 6 -11.64 3.76 1.23
CA LEU A 6 -11.59 3.94 -0.23
C LEU A 6 -12.63 4.97 -0.67
N ASP A 7 -13.85 4.88 -0.15
CA ASP A 7 -14.99 5.76 -0.49
C ASP A 7 -14.76 7.23 -0.09
N GLU A 8 -14.03 7.46 1.00
CA GLU A 8 -13.63 8.81 1.44
C GLU A 8 -12.52 9.43 0.57
N SER A 9 -11.95 8.70 -0.39
CA SER A 9 -10.93 9.24 -1.30
C SER A 9 -11.57 10.08 -2.41
N THR A 10 -11.32 11.39 -2.40
CA THR A 10 -11.80 12.29 -3.46
C THR A 10 -10.90 12.32 -4.70
N ALA A 11 -9.66 11.84 -4.58
CA ALA A 11 -8.65 11.85 -5.64
C ALA A 11 -8.47 10.48 -6.32
N GLY A 12 -9.34 9.51 -6.01
CA GLY A 12 -9.22 8.12 -6.48
C GLY A 12 -8.27 7.28 -5.62
N CYS A 13 -8.03 6.04 -6.06
CA CYS A 13 -7.20 5.08 -5.34
C CYS A 13 -6.32 4.26 -6.29
N VAL A 14 -5.16 3.83 -5.79
CA VAL A 14 -4.24 2.91 -6.49
C VAL A 14 -4.19 1.62 -5.70
N TYR A 15 -4.47 0.50 -6.38
CA TYR A 15 -4.14 -0.82 -5.85
C TYR A 15 -2.74 -1.23 -6.31
N PHE A 16 -1.86 -1.55 -5.36
CA PHE A 16 -0.47 -1.93 -5.65
C PHE A 16 -0.11 -3.30 -5.07
N THR A 17 0.45 -4.17 -5.90
CA THR A 17 0.97 -5.49 -5.48
C THR A 17 2.01 -6.00 -6.48
N PHE A 18 3.00 -6.76 -5.99
CA PHE A 18 3.90 -7.54 -6.84
C PHE A 18 3.41 -8.99 -7.08
N GLY A 19 2.15 -9.28 -6.74
CA GLY A 19 1.60 -10.63 -6.75
C GLY A 19 2.03 -11.45 -5.52
N SER A 20 1.79 -12.76 -5.56
CA SER A 20 2.08 -13.68 -4.45
C SER A 20 3.55 -14.13 -4.38
N MET A 21 4.27 -14.05 -5.50
CA MET A 21 5.63 -14.58 -5.62
C MET A 21 6.69 -13.66 -5.03
N VAL A 22 6.43 -12.34 -5.02
CA VAL A 22 7.38 -11.34 -4.55
C VAL A 22 6.82 -10.64 -3.32
N LYS A 23 7.54 -10.79 -2.19
CA LYS A 23 7.25 -10.10 -0.94
C LYS A 23 8.02 -8.80 -0.91
N ILE A 24 7.35 -7.67 -1.09
CA ILE A 24 8.01 -6.37 -1.18
C ILE A 24 8.71 -5.97 0.12
N GLU A 25 8.16 -6.38 1.26
CA GLU A 25 8.72 -6.15 2.59
C GLU A 25 10.09 -6.83 2.81
N THR A 26 10.49 -7.77 1.93
CA THR A 26 11.82 -8.39 1.97
C THR A 26 12.82 -7.70 1.04
N LEU A 27 12.44 -6.64 0.33
CA LEU A 27 13.39 -5.84 -0.44
C LEU A 27 14.33 -5.09 0.50
N PRO A 28 15.57 -4.76 0.05
CA PRO A 28 16.47 -3.92 0.83
C PRO A 28 15.81 -2.60 1.26
N ASP A 29 16.10 -2.15 2.47
CA ASP A 29 15.49 -0.97 3.10
C ASP A 29 15.47 0.26 2.19
N VAL A 30 16.56 0.50 1.46
CA VAL A 30 16.67 1.63 0.54
C VAL A 30 15.57 1.58 -0.52
N LYS A 31 15.30 0.41 -1.10
CA LYS A 31 14.25 0.26 -2.12
C LYS A 31 12.86 0.42 -1.51
N LEU A 32 12.63 -0.17 -0.33
CA LEU A 32 11.32 -0.07 0.34
C LEU A 32 11.00 1.39 0.70
N ARG A 33 12.00 2.15 1.18
CA ARG A 33 11.88 3.60 1.43
C ARG A 33 11.63 4.41 0.17
N MET A 34 12.23 4.05 -0.97
CA MET A 34 11.93 4.70 -2.24
C MET A 34 10.46 4.53 -2.65
N PHE A 35 9.87 3.34 -2.46
CA PHE A 35 8.43 3.15 -2.69
C PHE A 35 7.59 4.02 -1.75
N TYR A 36 7.94 4.08 -0.47
CA TYR A 36 7.22 4.93 0.48
C TYR A 36 7.24 6.40 0.06
N GLU A 37 8.41 6.89 -0.38
CA GLU A 37 8.56 8.26 -0.85
C GLU A 37 7.76 8.52 -2.14
N ALA A 38 7.81 7.59 -3.10
CA ALA A 38 7.00 7.69 -4.32
C ALA A 38 5.49 7.74 -4.00
N PHE A 39 5.03 6.93 -3.04
CA PHE A 39 3.63 6.96 -2.63
C PHE A 39 3.24 8.25 -1.89
N LYS A 40 4.15 8.88 -1.13
CA LYS A 40 3.91 10.21 -0.53
C LYS A 40 3.68 11.27 -1.60
N GLN A 41 4.47 11.24 -2.66
CA GLN A 41 4.45 12.25 -3.72
C GLN A 41 3.15 12.25 -4.54
N ILE A 42 2.44 11.12 -4.60
CA ILE A 42 1.16 11.02 -5.30
C ILE A 42 -0.05 11.32 -4.41
N ALA A 43 0.16 11.67 -3.13
CA ALA A 43 -0.92 12.19 -2.30
C ALA A 43 -1.57 13.42 -2.98
N PRO A 44 -2.91 13.58 -2.92
CA PRO A 44 -3.85 12.89 -2.03
C PRO A 44 -4.40 11.55 -2.54
N ILE A 45 -3.88 10.99 -3.64
CA ILE A 45 -4.29 9.66 -4.10
C ILE A 45 -3.96 8.62 -3.02
N ARG A 46 -4.97 7.84 -2.63
CA ARG A 46 -4.83 6.78 -1.62
C ARG A 46 -4.26 5.52 -2.25
N VAL A 47 -3.26 4.91 -1.63
CA VAL A 47 -2.65 3.66 -2.11
C VAL A 47 -3.02 2.52 -1.18
N LEU A 48 -3.58 1.46 -1.74
CA LEU A 48 -3.80 0.21 -1.05
C LEU A 48 -2.73 -0.79 -1.50
N MET A 49 -1.82 -1.11 -0.60
CA MET A 49 -0.65 -1.91 -0.91
C MET A 49 -0.75 -3.29 -0.25
N LYS A 50 -0.70 -4.33 -1.09
CA LYS A 50 -0.65 -5.71 -0.60
C LYS A 50 0.78 -6.08 -0.21
N VAL A 51 0.94 -6.59 1.00
CA VAL A 51 2.19 -7.15 1.55
C VAL A 51 1.90 -8.58 2.04
N ALA A 52 2.91 -9.38 2.41
CA ALA A 52 2.63 -10.68 3.06
C ALA A 52 2.66 -10.57 4.59
N ASP A 53 3.56 -9.75 5.14
CA ASP A 53 3.66 -9.45 6.58
C ASP A 53 3.74 -7.93 6.84
N GLU A 54 2.70 -7.39 7.48
CA GLU A 54 2.64 -5.97 7.86
C GLU A 54 3.66 -5.61 8.96
N LYS A 55 4.12 -6.58 9.76
CA LYS A 55 5.11 -6.34 10.84
C LYS A 55 6.53 -6.19 10.31
N ALA A 56 6.79 -6.65 9.09
CA ALA A 56 8.08 -6.53 8.42
C ALA A 56 8.28 -5.16 7.75
N LEU A 57 7.29 -4.26 7.84
CA LEU A 57 7.39 -2.92 7.27
C LEU A 57 8.30 -2.01 8.09
N LEU A 58 9.00 -1.10 7.39
CA LEU A 58 9.86 -0.13 8.02
C LEU A 58 9.05 1.01 8.66
N PRO A 59 9.58 1.65 9.72
CA PRO A 59 8.95 2.83 10.29
C PRO A 59 8.94 4.00 9.30
N GLY A 60 8.03 4.96 9.53
CA GLY A 60 7.88 6.15 8.68
C GLY A 60 6.92 5.97 7.50
N LEU A 61 5.93 5.08 7.66
CA LEU A 61 4.94 4.76 6.65
C LEU A 61 4.14 6.02 6.21
N PRO A 62 3.89 6.16 4.90
CA PRO A 62 3.07 7.26 4.38
C PRO A 62 1.61 7.19 4.85
N SER A 63 1.03 8.35 5.18
CA SER A 63 -0.34 8.46 5.69
C SER A 63 -1.43 8.19 4.66
N ASN A 64 -1.12 8.36 3.37
CA ASN A 64 -2.04 8.06 2.26
C ASN A 64 -1.98 6.58 1.82
N VAL A 65 -1.21 5.74 2.51
CA VAL A 65 -1.06 4.32 2.15
C VAL A 65 -1.60 3.42 3.24
N LYS A 66 -2.40 2.45 2.84
CA LYS A 66 -2.83 1.36 3.71
C LYS A 66 -2.14 0.08 3.26
N PHE A 67 -1.43 -0.56 4.19
CA PHE A 67 -0.79 -1.85 3.97
C PHE A 67 -1.73 -2.96 4.45
N SER A 68 -1.84 -4.03 3.69
CA SER A 68 -2.63 -5.18 4.12
C SER A 68 -2.11 -6.50 3.60
N SER A 69 -2.10 -7.51 4.45
CA SER A 69 -1.75 -8.90 4.09
C SER A 69 -2.83 -9.61 3.25
N TRP A 70 -4.09 -9.19 3.39
CA TRP A 70 -5.21 -9.83 2.73
C TRP A 70 -6.23 -8.79 2.27
N MET A 71 -6.75 -8.99 1.06
CA MET A 71 -7.72 -8.08 0.47
C MET A 71 -8.74 -8.88 -0.37
N PRO A 72 -10.04 -8.53 -0.31
CA PRO A 72 -11.05 -9.13 -1.17
C PRO A 72 -10.88 -8.61 -2.60
N GLN A 73 -10.18 -9.38 -3.44
CA GLN A 73 -9.77 -8.95 -4.79
C GLN A 73 -10.94 -8.55 -5.71
N VAL A 74 -12.12 -9.16 -5.53
CA VAL A 74 -13.33 -8.86 -6.31
C VAL A 74 -14.03 -7.58 -5.85
N ALA A 75 -13.78 -7.10 -4.62
CA ALA A 75 -14.41 -5.89 -4.10
C ALA A 75 -13.57 -4.62 -4.31
N VAL A 76 -12.34 -4.75 -4.80
CA VAL A 76 -11.40 -3.64 -5.04
C VAL A 76 -11.27 -3.32 -6.53
N LEU A 77 -11.50 -4.30 -7.41
CA LEU A 77 -11.51 -4.17 -8.87
C LEU A 77 -12.93 -3.97 -9.39
#